data_AF-A0A8X7BIL7-F1
#
_entry.id   AF-A0A8X7BIL7-F1
#
_cell.length_a   1.000
_cell.length_b   1.000
_cell.length_c   1.000
_cell.angle_alpha   90.00
_cell.angle_beta   90.00
_cell.angle_gamma   90.00
#
_symmetry.space_group_name_H-M   'P 1'
#
loop_
_entity.id
_entity.type
_entity.pdbx_description
1 polymer ?
#
loop_
_entity_poly.entity_id
_entity_poly.type
_entity_poly.pdbx_seq_one_letter_code
_entity_poly.pdbx_strand_id
1 'polypeptide(L)'
;MLNCKHYLMKMMAKREEHLAEQLNVDQSTVSRRLNAMGKIIKVGRWVPHELTDRQQENRKIVCEMLLAHYKRESHLHRIVTGDEK
;
A
#
# COMPACT_ATOMS: atom_id res chain seq x y z
N MET A 1 -1.85 14.05 -13.67
CA MET A 1 -1.85 12.57 -13.82
C MET A 1 -0.74 12.00 -14.71
N LEU A 2 -0.16 12.74 -15.67
CA LEU A 2 0.92 12.21 -16.53
C LEU A 2 2.22 11.85 -15.78
N ASN A 3 2.58 12.61 -14.74
CA ASN A 3 3.84 12.40 -14.00
C ASN A 3 3.90 11.04 -13.27
N CYS A 4 2.76 10.52 -12.80
CA CYS A 4 2.72 9.23 -12.12
C CYS A 4 2.91 8.07 -13.10
N LYS A 5 2.30 8.10 -14.29
CA LYS A 5 2.47 7.02 -15.30
C LYS A 5 3.92 6.90 -15.77
N HIS A 6 4.58 8.04 -16.02
CA HIS A 6 5.99 8.08 -16.42
C HIS A 6 6.91 7.53 -15.33
N TYR A 7 6.70 7.93 -14.08
CA TYR A 7 7.47 7.43 -12.94
C TYR A 7 7.30 5.92 -12.74
N LEU A 8 6.09 5.40 -12.93
CA LEU A 8 5.79 3.97 -12.82
C LEU A 8 6.47 3.15 -13.92
N MET A 9 6.47 3.63 -15.17
CA MET A 9 7.20 2.96 -16.26
C MET A 9 8.71 2.91 -15.99
N LYS A 10 9.28 3.98 -15.40
CA LYS A 10 10.70 3.99 -15.00
C LYS A 10 11.02 3.02 -13.87
N MET A 11 10.19 2.93 -12.83
CA MET A 11 10.40 1.95 -11.74
C MET A 11 10.23 0.50 -12.22
N MET A 12 9.32 0.25 -13.17
CA MET A 12 9.12 -1.05 -13.80
C MET A 12 10.37 -1.51 -14.54
N ALA A 13 10.86 -0.67 -15.47
CA ALA A 13 12.06 -0.97 -16.25
C ALA A 13 13.24 -1.31 -15.34
N LYS A 14 13.45 -0.50 -14.28
CA LYS A 14 14.52 -0.72 -13.31
C LYS A 14 14.43 -2.06 -12.54
N ARG A 15 13.22 -2.56 -12.26
CA ARG A 15 13.03 -3.83 -11.56
C ARG A 15 13.25 -5.03 -12.50
N GLU A 16 12.75 -4.95 -13.72
CA GLU A 16 12.92 -6.03 -14.70
C GLU A 16 14.37 -6.13 -15.18
N GLU A 17 15.08 -5.01 -15.31
CA GLU A 17 16.51 -4.94 -15.62
C GLU A 17 17.37 -5.59 -14.53
N HIS A 18 17.17 -5.24 -13.26
CA HIS A 18 17.87 -5.89 -12.15
C HIS A 18 17.62 -7.41 -12.09
N LEU A 19 16.39 -7.85 -12.36
CA LEU A 19 16.07 -9.28 -12.40
C LEU A 19 16.72 -9.98 -13.61
N ALA A 20 16.81 -9.29 -14.74
CA ALA A 20 17.47 -9.77 -15.95
C ALA A 20 18.98 -9.95 -15.72
N GLU A 21 19.63 -9.00 -15.06
CA GLU A 21 21.04 -9.07 -14.65
C GLU A 21 21.30 -10.25 -13.69
N GLN A 22 20.49 -10.40 -12.65
CA GLN A 22 20.64 -11.50 -11.67
C GLN A 22 20.47 -12.89 -12.28
N LEU A 23 19.62 -13.00 -13.30
CA LEU A 23 19.33 -14.26 -13.98
C LEU A 23 20.19 -14.46 -15.24
N ASN A 24 21.01 -13.47 -15.62
CA ASN A 24 21.78 -13.43 -16.86
C ASN A 24 20.92 -13.74 -18.11
N VAL A 25 19.74 -13.11 -18.19
CA VAL A 25 18.81 -13.24 -19.31
C VAL A 25 18.44 -11.87 -19.84
N ASP A 26 17.86 -11.82 -21.04
CA ASP A 26 17.34 -10.58 -21.59
C ASP A 26 16.09 -10.09 -20.84
N GLN A 27 15.95 -8.77 -20.68
CA GLN A 27 14.83 -8.14 -19.97
C GLN A 27 13.47 -8.48 -20.60
N SER A 28 13.39 -8.67 -21.92
CA SER A 28 12.14 -9.09 -22.60
C SER A 28 11.71 -10.50 -22.19
N THR A 29 12.67 -11.37 -21.84
CA THR A 29 12.40 -12.72 -21.34
C THR A 29 11.77 -12.65 -19.96
N VAL A 30 12.28 -11.77 -19.09
CA VAL A 30 11.69 -11.51 -17.76
C VAL A 30 10.27 -10.98 -17.90
N SER A 31 10.06 -9.96 -18.74
CA SER A 31 8.75 -9.34 -18.94
C SER A 31 7.71 -10.35 -19.46
N ARG A 32 8.08 -11.18 -20.45
CA ARG A 32 7.20 -12.24 -20.98
C ARG A 32 6.82 -13.27 -19.92
N ARG A 33 7.78 -13.68 -19.08
CA ARG A 33 7.53 -14.65 -18.01
C ARG A 33 6.66 -14.07 -16.89
N LEU A 34 6.88 -12.83 -16.49
CA LEU A 34 6.04 -12.12 -15.51
C LEU A 34 4.59 -12.02 -16.00
N ASN A 35 4.40 -11.67 -17.28
CA ASN A 35 3.08 -11.61 -17.90
C ASN A 35 2.41 -13.00 -17.95
N ALA A 36 3.14 -14.03 -18.39
CA ALA A 36 2.62 -15.41 -18.43
C ALA A 36 2.20 -15.94 -17.04
N MET A 37 2.86 -15.49 -15.97
CA MET A 37 2.50 -15.81 -14.58
C MET A 37 1.36 -14.93 -14.01
N GLY A 38 0.82 -13.99 -14.79
CA GLY A 38 -0.20 -13.04 -14.34
C GLY A 38 0.30 -12.01 -13.32
N LYS A 39 1.62 -11.76 -13.29
CA LYS A 39 2.18 -10.74 -12.38
C LYS A 39 1.91 -9.35 -12.95
N ILE A 40 1.20 -8.55 -12.17
CA ILE A 40 0.92 -7.15 -12.48
C ILE A 40 1.62 -6.23 -11.47
N ILE A 41 2.05 -5.06 -11.92
CA ILE A 41 2.62 -4.05 -11.03
C ILE A 41 1.49 -3.30 -10.37
N LYS A 42 1.51 -3.29 -9.03
CA LYS A 42 0.60 -2.48 -8.21
C LYS A 42 1.37 -1.32 -7.64
N VAL A 43 0.82 -0.12 -7.81
CA VAL A 43 1.37 1.09 -7.18
C VAL A 43 1.16 0.99 -5.68
N GLY A 44 2.20 1.34 -4.91
CA GLY A 44 2.07 1.46 -3.46
C GLY A 44 0.99 2.50 -3.09
N ARG A 45 0.27 2.26 -2.00
CA ARG A 45 -0.67 3.24 -1.46
C ARG A 45 0.13 4.30 -0.69
N TRP A 46 -0.22 5.57 -0.87
CA TRP A 46 0.32 6.63 -0.02
C TRP A 46 -0.19 6.45 1.42
N VAL A 47 0.74 6.41 2.37
CA VAL A 47 0.45 6.34 3.81
C VAL A 47 0.92 7.65 4.44
N PRO A 48 0.07 8.36 5.22
CA PRO A 48 0.40 9.69 5.71
C PRO A 48 1.67 9.74 6.57
N HIS A 49 1.83 8.77 7.46
CA HIS A 49 2.93 8.72 8.41
C HIS A 49 3.38 7.29 8.66
N GLU A 50 4.69 7.12 8.82
CA GLU A 50 5.26 5.89 9.35
C GLU A 50 5.05 5.87 10.87
N LEU A 51 4.44 4.80 11.37
CA LEU A 51 4.08 4.67 12.78
C LEU A 51 5.12 3.81 13.50
N THR A 52 5.55 4.29 14.66
CA THR A 52 6.33 3.47 15.62
C THR A 52 5.47 2.32 16.18
N ASP A 53 6.11 1.24 16.63
CA ASP A 53 5.40 0.09 17.23
C ASP A 53 4.46 0.51 18.38
N ARG A 54 4.90 1.46 19.21
CA ARG A 54 4.08 2.02 20.29
C ARG A 54 2.84 2.74 19.76
N GLN A 55 2.96 3.52 18.68
CA GLN A 55 1.81 4.20 18.06
C GLN A 55 0.85 3.19 17.43
N GLN A 56 1.36 2.10 16.84
CA GLN A 56 0.54 1.03 16.28
C GLN A 56 -0.27 0.32 17.38
N GLU A 57 0.37 -0.07 18.47
CA GLU A 57 -0.30 -0.76 19.58
C GLU A 57 -1.34 0.14 20.25
N ASN A 58 -1.00 1.41 20.51
CA ASN A 58 -1.96 2.37 21.06
C ASN A 58 -3.22 2.52 20.18
N ARG A 59 -3.03 2.63 18.85
CA ARG A 59 -4.15 2.72 17.91
C ARG A 59 -4.99 1.45 17.91
N LYS A 60 -4.36 0.28 17.96
CA LYS A 60 -5.05 -1.02 18.04
C LYS A 60 -5.91 -1.12 19.29
N ILE A 61 -5.35 -0.81 20.46
CA ILE A 61 -6.07 -0.86 21.75
C ILE A 61 -7.30 0.06 21.72
N VAL A 62 -7.14 1.32 21.27
CA VAL A 62 -8.26 2.27 21.18
C VAL A 62 -9.34 1.75 20.24
N CYS A 63 -8.97 1.23 19.06
CA CYS A 63 -9.91 0.64 18.12
C CYS A 63 -10.66 -0.56 18.71
N GLU A 64 -9.96 -1.46 19.41
CA GLU A 64 -10.58 -2.62 20.07
C GLU A 64 -11.59 -2.20 21.14
N MET A 65 -11.26 -1.20 21.96
CA MET A 65 -12.17 -0.64 22.97
C MET A 65 -13.42 -0.01 22.34
N LEU A 66 -13.23 0.84 21.32
CA LEU A 66 -14.33 1.49 20.61
C LEU A 66 -15.24 0.47 19.92
N LEU A 67 -14.66 -0.57 19.30
CA LEU A 67 -15.41 -1.64 18.67
C LEU A 67 -16.19 -2.47 19.69
N ALA A 68 -15.58 -2.80 20.83
CA ALA A 68 -16.25 -3.52 21.91
C ALA A 68 -17.43 -2.72 22.46
N HIS A 69 -17.27 -1.40 22.63
CA HIS A 69 -18.36 -0.52 23.02
C HIS A 69 -19.46 -0.49 21.95
N TYR A 70 -19.11 -0.31 20.68
CA TYR A 70 -20.07 -0.25 19.58
C TYR A 70 -20.92 -1.53 19.47
N LYS A 71 -20.31 -2.70 19.71
CA LYS A 71 -20.99 -4.00 19.71
C LYS A 71 -21.98 -4.15 20.87
N ARG A 72 -21.75 -3.47 22.00
CA ARG A 72 -22.65 -3.48 23.17
C ARG A 72 -23.80 -2.48 22.98
N GLU A 73 -23.48 -1.27 22.54
CA GLU A 73 -24.46 -0.23 22.23
C GLU A 73 -23.95 0.62 21.06
N SER A 74 -24.80 0.78 20.04
CA SER A 74 -24.48 1.64 18.90
C SER A 74 -24.47 3.11 19.33
N HIS A 75 -23.28 3.71 19.42
CA HIS A 75 -23.10 5.10 19.80
C HIS A 75 -22.89 6.05 18.61
N LEU A 76 -22.79 5.54 17.37
CA LEU A 76 -22.41 6.35 16.21
C LEU A 76 -23.40 7.49 15.93
N HIS A 77 -24.69 7.29 16.25
CA HIS A 77 -25.73 8.30 16.09
C HIS A 77 -25.56 9.52 17.01
N ARG A 78 -24.72 9.44 18.04
CA ARG A 78 -24.44 10.54 19.00
C ARG A 78 -23.12 11.25 18.71
N ILE A 79 -22.29 10.74 17.80
CA ILE A 79 -20.97 11.28 17.52
C ILE A 79 -21.09 12.49 16.60
N VAL A 80 -20.48 13.60 17.01
CA VAL A 80 -20.25 14.80 16.17
C VAL A 80 -18.74 14.96 16.04
N THR A 81 -18.22 15.03 14.81
CA THR A 81 -16.78 15.23 14.53
C THR A 81 -16.54 16.47 13.69
N GLY A 82 -15.39 17.12 13.90
CA GLY A 82 -14.89 18.21 13.06
C GLY A 82 -13.37 18.16 13.03
N ASP A 83 -12.79 18.59 11.92
CA ASP A 83 -11.35 18.76 11.72
C ASP A 83 -11.12 20.01 10.88
N GLU A 84 -10.05 20.76 11.17
CA GLU A 84 -9.69 21.95 10.41
C GLU A 84 -8.94 21.56 9.12
N LYS A 85 -9.07 22.36 8.07
CA LYS A 85 -8.37 22.15 6.78
C LYS A 85 -7.27 23.17 6.58
#